data_AF-A0A1D6PL20-F1
#
_entry.id   AF-A0A1D6PL20-F1
#
_cell.length_a   1.000
_cell.length_b   1.000
_cell.length_c   1.000
_cell.angle_alpha   90.00
_cell.angle_beta   90.00
_cell.angle_gamma   90.00
#
_symmetry.space_group_name_H-M   'P 1'
#
loop_
_entity.id
_entity.type
_entity.pdbx_description
1 polymer ?
#
loop_
_entity_poly.entity_id
_entity_poly.type
_entity_poly.pdbx_seq_one_letter_code
_entity_poly.pdbx_strand_id
1 'polypeptide(L)'
;MALDSCYNVFCKKYEKHEGKQFSISDADYVVFHSPYNKLVQKSFARLYYNDFLRNCSTVDGESREKLAPYAGLSSEESYQSRDLEKASQQVAKNLYETKVQPTTLIPKQVGNMYTASLYAALASVVHSRHETLAGQRIVMFSYGSGLTSTMFSFMINEGHHPFSLLNIANILDISKKLKARHVVPPEKFVEALKLMEHRYGARDFVTNQDTSLLSAGTYYLTHVDSKYRRFYDVKGDGVATAMSNGH
;
A
#
# COMPACT_ATOMS: atom_id res chain seq x y z
N MET A 1 -13.08 -6.54 -10.77
CA MET A 1 -13.07 -8.01 -10.88
C MET A 1 -12.14 -8.67 -9.87
N ALA A 2 -10.83 -8.36 -9.87
CA ALA A 2 -9.85 -8.98 -8.95
C ALA A 2 -10.17 -8.78 -7.46
N LEU A 3 -10.50 -7.55 -7.04
CA LEU A 3 -10.85 -7.23 -5.66
C LEU A 3 -12.07 -8.02 -5.18
N ASP A 4 -13.18 -7.97 -5.93
CA ASP A 4 -14.41 -8.68 -5.60
C ASP A 4 -14.18 -10.19 -5.51
N SER A 5 -13.43 -10.77 -6.46
CA SER A 5 -13.11 -12.21 -6.45
C SER A 5 -12.29 -12.61 -5.22
N CYS A 6 -11.22 -11.86 -4.91
CA CYS A 6 -10.40 -12.12 -3.73
C CYS A 6 -11.20 -11.94 -2.43
N TYR A 7 -12.04 -10.90 -2.35
CA TYR A 7 -12.89 -10.64 -1.20
C TYR A 7 -13.88 -11.78 -0.97
N ASN A 8 -14.55 -12.26 -2.02
CA ASN A 8 -15.48 -13.38 -1.92
C ASN A 8 -14.79 -14.68 -1.47
N VAL A 9 -13.59 -14.97 -1.99
CA VAL A 9 -12.81 -16.14 -1.54
C VAL A 9 -12.37 -15.99 -0.09
N PHE A 10 -11.92 -14.80 0.30
CA PHE A 10 -11.54 -14.49 1.68
C PHE A 10 -12.73 -14.68 2.64
N CYS A 11 -13.90 -14.12 2.30
CA CYS A 11 -15.12 -14.24 3.09
C CYS A 11 -15.54 -15.71 3.27
N LYS A 12 -15.55 -16.50 2.19
CA LYS A 12 -15.88 -17.93 2.25
C LYS A 12 -14.93 -18.72 3.16
N LYS A 13 -13.62 -18.42 3.10
CA LYS A 13 -12.64 -19.05 3.99
C LYS A 13 -12.87 -18.62 5.44
N TYR A 14 -13.09 -17.34 5.68
CA TYR A 14 -13.38 -16.81 7.00
C TYR A 14 -14.61 -17.47 7.63
N GLU A 15 -15.72 -17.52 6.90
CA GLU A 15 -16.97 -18.15 7.33
C GLU A 15 -16.78 -19.62 7.71
N LYS A 16 -16.00 -20.36 6.91
CA LYS A 16 -15.66 -21.75 7.21
C LYS A 16 -14.86 -21.92 8.50
N HIS A 17 -13.96 -20.99 8.81
CA HIS A 17 -13.08 -21.08 9.97
C HIS A 17 -13.69 -20.52 11.26
N GLU A 18 -14.46 -19.43 11.15
CA GLU A 18 -14.95 -18.66 12.30
C GLU A 18 -16.44 -18.90 12.57
N GLY A 19 -17.15 -19.60 11.67
CA GLY A 19 -18.57 -19.90 11.81
C GLY A 19 -19.50 -18.67 11.72
N LYS A 20 -18.99 -17.52 11.26
CA LYS A 20 -19.75 -16.28 11.10
C LYS A 20 -19.45 -15.59 9.77
N GLN A 21 -20.45 -14.87 9.24
CA GLN A 21 -20.31 -14.06 8.03
C GLN A 21 -19.24 -12.98 8.23
N PHE A 22 -18.26 -12.90 7.32
CA PHE A 22 -17.30 -11.79 7.31
C PHE A 22 -17.96 -10.55 6.72
N SER A 23 -17.72 -9.38 7.31
CA SER A 23 -17.84 -8.09 6.64
C SER A 23 -16.61 -7.22 6.90
N ILE A 24 -16.47 -6.09 6.20
CA ILE A 24 -15.40 -5.13 6.46
C ILE A 24 -15.39 -4.60 7.91
N SER A 25 -16.48 -4.80 8.66
CA SER A 25 -16.55 -4.42 10.08
C SER A 25 -15.72 -5.36 10.96
N ASP A 26 -15.49 -6.60 10.54
CA ASP A 26 -14.63 -7.60 11.22
C ASP A 26 -13.12 -7.34 11.03
N ALA A 27 -12.73 -6.33 10.25
CA ALA A 27 -11.36 -5.87 10.10
C ALA A 27 -11.18 -4.51 10.76
N ASP A 28 -10.16 -4.34 11.60
CA ASP A 28 -9.84 -3.05 12.21
C ASP A 28 -9.21 -2.11 11.19
N TYR A 29 -8.34 -2.63 10.32
CA TYR A 29 -7.78 -1.89 9.19
C TYR A 29 -7.84 -2.68 7.88
N VAL A 30 -7.94 -1.94 6.77
CA VAL A 30 -7.85 -2.50 5.42
C VAL A 30 -6.78 -1.75 4.63
N VAL A 31 -5.76 -2.48 4.22
CA VAL A 31 -4.59 -1.97 3.50
C VAL A 31 -4.63 -2.46 2.06
N PHE A 32 -4.42 -1.56 1.11
CA PHE A 32 -4.47 -1.85 -0.32
C PHE A 32 -3.12 -1.58 -0.98
N HIS A 33 -2.80 -2.31 -2.05
CA HIS A 33 -1.89 -1.81 -3.07
C HIS A 33 -2.38 -0.40 -3.51
N SER A 34 -1.51 0.60 -3.41
CA SER A 34 -1.86 2.01 -3.46
C SER A 34 -1.13 2.73 -4.60
N PRO A 35 -1.54 2.54 -5.88
CA PRO A 35 -0.92 3.25 -6.99
C PRO A 35 -1.21 4.75 -6.95
N TYR A 36 -2.40 5.12 -6.46
CA TYR A 36 -2.80 6.47 -6.10
C TYR A 36 -3.99 6.42 -5.15
N ASN A 37 -4.12 7.42 -4.28
CA ASN A 37 -5.05 7.35 -3.14
C ASN A 37 -6.53 7.30 -3.55
N LYS A 38 -6.91 7.92 -4.68
CA LYS A 38 -8.31 7.87 -5.15
C LYS A 38 -8.76 6.45 -5.46
N LEU A 39 -7.88 5.58 -5.99
CA LEU A 39 -8.23 4.17 -6.22
C LEU A 39 -8.43 3.41 -4.91
N VAL A 40 -7.68 3.74 -3.86
CA VAL A 40 -7.82 3.14 -2.52
C VAL A 40 -9.19 3.46 -1.92
N GLN A 41 -9.64 4.72 -2.03
CA GLN A 41 -11.00 5.14 -1.62
C GLN A 41 -12.08 4.33 -2.34
N LYS A 42 -11.98 4.23 -3.68
CA LYS A 42 -12.92 3.45 -4.50
C LYS A 42 -12.89 1.95 -4.15
N SER A 43 -11.71 1.40 -3.85
CA SER A 43 -11.53 -0.01 -3.51
C SER A 43 -12.23 -0.35 -2.20
N PHE A 44 -12.05 0.47 -1.16
CA PHE A 44 -12.75 0.26 0.10
C PHE A 44 -14.27 0.43 -0.03
N ALA A 45 -14.73 1.46 -0.74
CA ALA A 45 -16.14 1.64 -1.06
C ALA A 45 -16.73 0.43 -1.82
N ARG A 46 -15.94 -0.18 -2.71
CA ARG A 46 -16.35 -1.40 -3.42
C ARG A 46 -16.49 -2.59 -2.48
N LEU A 47 -15.64 -2.74 -1.47
CA LEU A 47 -15.82 -3.79 -0.45
C LEU A 47 -17.12 -3.61 0.33
N TYR A 48 -17.45 -2.37 0.71
CA TYR A 48 -18.72 -2.08 1.39
C TYR A 48 -19.94 -2.40 0.51
N TYR A 49 -19.86 -2.12 -0.80
CA TYR A 49 -20.89 -2.55 -1.75
C TYR A 49 -20.99 -4.08 -1.87
N ASN A 50 -19.87 -4.82 -1.81
CA ASN A 50 -19.91 -6.29 -1.78
C ASN A 50 -20.61 -6.80 -0.50
N ASP A 51 -20.40 -6.15 0.65
CA ASP A 51 -21.11 -6.49 1.89
C ASP A 51 -22.61 -6.25 1.79
N PHE A 52 -23.01 -5.17 1.12
CA PHE A 52 -24.41 -4.90 0.78
C PHE A 52 -25.00 -6.02 -0.09
N LEU A 53 -24.33 -6.41 -1.18
CA LEU A 53 -24.77 -7.50 -2.06
C LEU A 53 -24.84 -8.85 -1.35
N ARG A 54 -23.97 -9.08 -0.36
CA ARG A 54 -23.95 -10.28 0.50
C ARG A 54 -24.95 -10.20 1.66
N ASN A 55 -25.77 -9.15 1.72
CA ASN A 55 -26.75 -8.90 2.77
C ASN A 55 -26.16 -8.88 4.19
N CYS A 56 -24.92 -8.43 4.36
CA CYS A 56 -24.26 -8.42 5.67
C CYS A 56 -25.02 -7.56 6.69
N SER A 57 -25.29 -8.08 7.88
CA SER A 57 -26.04 -7.39 8.94
C SER A 57 -25.42 -6.06 9.39
N THR A 58 -24.12 -5.88 9.14
CA THR A 58 -23.37 -4.66 9.47
C THR A 58 -23.62 -3.49 8.52
N VAL A 59 -24.28 -3.71 7.37
CA VAL A 59 -24.72 -2.63 6.48
C VAL A 59 -26.03 -2.07 7.03
N ASP A 60 -25.99 -0.85 7.53
CA ASP A 60 -27.12 -0.17 8.15
C ASP A 60 -28.26 0.15 7.16
N GLY A 61 -29.44 0.46 7.69
CA GLY A 61 -30.65 0.72 6.89
C GLY A 61 -30.49 1.88 5.92
N GLU A 62 -29.90 3.00 6.33
CA GLU A 62 -29.69 4.18 5.48
C GLU A 62 -28.74 3.85 4.32
N SER A 63 -27.65 3.13 4.61
CA SER A 63 -26.73 2.62 3.59
C SER A 63 -27.43 1.68 2.59
N ARG A 64 -28.31 0.79 3.08
CA ARG A 64 -29.07 -0.14 2.22
C ARG A 64 -30.02 0.60 1.30
N GLU A 65 -30.77 1.58 1.80
CA GLU A 65 -31.67 2.39 0.98
C GLU A 65 -30.91 3.12 -0.13
N LYS A 66 -29.73 3.69 0.17
CA LYS A 66 -28.90 4.37 -0.83
C LYS A 66 -28.30 3.44 -1.88
N LEU A 67 -28.02 2.19 -1.53
CA LEU A 67 -27.42 1.20 -2.44
C LEU A 67 -28.46 0.34 -3.19
N ALA A 68 -29.70 0.28 -2.71
CA ALA A 68 -30.80 -0.50 -3.29
C ALA A 68 -31.00 -0.28 -4.80
N PRO A 69 -30.95 0.95 -5.35
CA PRO A 69 -31.10 1.19 -6.79
C PRO A 69 -30.06 0.47 -7.66
N TYR A 70 -28.93 0.06 -7.07
CA TYR A 70 -27.81 -0.56 -7.79
C TYR A 70 -27.70 -2.07 -7.55
N ALA A 71 -28.65 -2.69 -6.83
CA ALA A 71 -28.59 -4.11 -6.47
C ALA A 71 -28.70 -5.05 -7.67
N GLY A 72 -29.42 -4.62 -8.73
CA GLY A 72 -29.65 -5.41 -9.94
C GLY A 72 -28.61 -5.22 -11.05
N LEU A 73 -27.60 -4.36 -10.85
CA LEU A 73 -26.56 -4.15 -11.86
C LEU A 73 -25.76 -5.43 -12.06
N SER A 74 -25.48 -5.77 -13.32
CA SER A 74 -24.48 -6.80 -13.63
C SER A 74 -23.09 -6.38 -13.14
N SER A 75 -22.18 -7.36 -13.06
CA SER A 75 -20.79 -7.11 -12.67
C SER A 75 -20.16 -6.01 -13.53
N GLU A 76 -20.34 -6.07 -14.86
CA GLU A 76 -19.75 -5.13 -15.80
C GLU A 76 -20.35 -3.72 -15.68
N GLU A 77 -21.68 -3.61 -15.64
CA GLU A 77 -22.37 -2.32 -15.42
C GLU A 77 -21.95 -1.68 -14.10
N SER A 78 -21.79 -2.49 -13.05
CA SER A 78 -21.39 -1.99 -11.73
C SER A 78 -19.98 -1.37 -11.72
N TYR A 79 -19.06 -1.81 -12.58
CA TYR A 79 -17.72 -1.20 -12.68
C TYR A 79 -17.72 0.11 -13.49
N GLN A 80 -18.68 0.27 -14.39
CA GLN A 80 -18.80 1.45 -15.25
C GLN A 80 -19.70 2.54 -14.64
N SER A 81 -20.55 2.19 -13.66
CA SER A 81 -21.47 3.11 -13.00
C SER A 81 -20.77 4.09 -12.06
N ARG A 82 -20.66 5.34 -12.51
CA ARG A 82 -20.17 6.46 -11.69
C ARG A 82 -21.10 6.79 -10.52
N ASP A 83 -22.40 6.55 -10.67
CA ASP A 83 -23.37 6.85 -9.62
C ASP A 83 -23.27 5.84 -8.48
N LEU A 84 -23.10 4.55 -8.80
CA LEU A 84 -22.77 3.55 -7.80
C LEU A 84 -21.45 3.88 -7.08
N GLU A 85 -20.43 4.33 -7.83
CA GLU A 85 -19.14 4.72 -7.23
C GLU A 85 -19.30 5.86 -6.21
N LYS A 86 -20.11 6.88 -6.53
CA LYS A 86 -20.40 8.01 -5.64
C LYS A 86 -21.20 7.56 -4.42
N ALA A 87 -22.28 6.82 -4.62
CA ALA A 87 -23.12 6.31 -3.55
C ALA A 87 -22.31 5.43 -2.57
N SER A 88 -21.51 4.51 -3.11
CA SER A 88 -20.64 3.62 -2.32
C SER A 88 -19.59 4.40 -1.51
N GLN A 89 -18.96 5.41 -2.11
CA GLN A 89 -18.01 6.26 -1.38
C GLN A 89 -18.68 7.07 -0.27
N GLN A 90 -19.90 7.55 -0.50
CA GLN A 90 -20.65 8.31 0.50
C GLN A 90 -20.98 7.45 1.72
N VAL A 91 -21.51 6.24 1.51
CA VAL A 91 -21.90 5.35 2.62
C VAL A 91 -20.67 4.77 3.34
N ALA A 92 -19.58 4.51 2.62
CA ALA A 92 -18.36 3.95 3.22
C ALA A 92 -17.46 5.01 3.88
N LYS A 93 -17.78 6.31 3.80
CA LYS A 93 -16.88 7.41 4.19
C LYS A 93 -16.38 7.30 5.63
N ASN A 94 -17.27 7.10 6.59
CA ASN A 94 -16.89 7.07 8.02
C ASN A 94 -16.00 5.86 8.34
N LEU A 95 -16.28 4.72 7.71
CA LEU A 95 -15.48 3.51 7.84
C LEU A 95 -14.13 3.64 7.13
N TYR A 96 -14.06 4.38 6.01
CA TYR A 96 -12.80 4.68 5.34
C TYR A 96 -11.87 5.49 6.24
N GLU A 97 -12.39 6.55 6.88
CA GLU A 97 -11.60 7.42 7.78
C GLU A 97 -11.01 6.65 8.96
N THR A 98 -11.70 5.63 9.46
CA THR A 98 -11.24 4.84 10.61
C THR A 98 -10.35 3.66 10.19
N LYS A 99 -10.73 2.92 9.15
CA LYS A 99 -10.11 1.64 8.77
C LYS A 99 -9.03 1.75 7.68
N VAL A 100 -9.04 2.81 6.88
CA VAL A 100 -8.14 2.91 5.71
C VAL A 100 -7.27 4.15 5.75
N GLN A 101 -7.79 5.31 6.15
CA GLN A 101 -7.04 6.56 6.16
C GLN A 101 -5.67 6.45 6.88
N PRO A 102 -5.52 5.74 8.02
CA PRO A 102 -4.23 5.58 8.71
C PRO A 102 -3.17 4.84 7.87
N THR A 103 -3.58 4.10 6.85
CA THR A 103 -2.69 3.34 5.94
C THR A 103 -2.12 4.22 4.80
N THR A 104 -2.55 5.49 4.69
CA THR A 104 -2.35 6.27 3.46
C THR A 104 -1.16 7.25 3.48
N LEU A 105 -0.47 7.41 4.61
CA LEU A 105 0.57 8.42 4.77
C LEU A 105 1.70 8.29 3.73
N ILE A 106 2.41 7.17 3.71
CA ILE A 106 3.53 6.98 2.78
C ILE A 106 3.03 6.99 1.33
N PRO A 107 1.98 6.25 0.93
CA PRO A 107 1.52 6.28 -0.46
C PRO A 107 1.12 7.67 -0.96
N LYS A 108 0.51 8.52 -0.12
CA LYS A 108 0.17 9.91 -0.49
C LYS A 108 1.39 10.82 -0.60
N GLN A 109 2.43 10.57 0.19
CA GLN A 109 3.63 11.41 0.22
C GLN A 109 4.69 10.97 -0.80
N VAL A 110 4.72 9.70 -1.19
CA VAL A 110 5.77 9.11 -2.05
C VAL A 110 5.25 8.74 -3.45
N GLY A 111 3.97 8.39 -3.58
CA GLY A 111 3.39 7.90 -4.82
C GLY A 111 3.47 6.37 -4.97
N ASN A 112 3.35 5.88 -6.21
CA ASN A 112 3.31 4.45 -6.48
C ASN A 112 4.69 3.79 -6.30
N MET A 113 4.80 2.91 -5.31
CA MET A 113 6.00 2.09 -5.03
C MET A 113 5.88 0.66 -5.57
N TYR A 114 4.97 0.40 -6.52
CA TYR A 114 4.72 -0.89 -7.13
C TYR A 114 4.55 -2.02 -6.08
N THR A 115 5.43 -3.02 -6.10
CA THR A 115 5.39 -4.18 -5.20
C THR A 115 5.49 -3.79 -3.72
N ALA A 116 6.22 -2.72 -3.40
CA ALA A 116 6.35 -2.23 -2.02
C ALA A 116 5.16 -1.38 -1.57
N SER A 117 4.25 -0.97 -2.47
CA SER A 117 3.17 -0.02 -2.16
C SER A 117 2.22 -0.54 -1.08
N LEU A 118 1.85 -1.83 -1.12
CA LEU A 118 1.02 -2.45 -0.09
C LEU A 118 1.70 -2.42 1.30
N TYR A 119 3.00 -2.74 1.33
CA TYR A 119 3.76 -2.81 2.57
C TYR A 119 4.14 -1.43 3.12
N ALA A 120 4.28 -0.42 2.26
CA ALA A 120 4.40 0.96 2.67
C ALA A 120 3.09 1.50 3.28
N ALA A 121 1.94 1.04 2.78
CA ALA A 121 0.65 1.33 3.40
C ALA A 121 0.50 0.63 4.77
N LEU A 122 0.99 -0.61 4.91
CA LEU A 122 1.11 -1.29 6.21
C LEU A 122 2.03 -0.53 7.18
N ALA A 123 3.20 -0.10 6.72
CA ALA A 123 4.12 0.71 7.52
C ALA A 123 3.48 2.04 7.97
N SER A 124 2.57 2.61 7.17
CA SER A 124 1.85 3.84 7.55
C SER A 124 0.90 3.62 8.74
N VAL A 125 0.18 2.49 8.77
CA VAL A 125 -0.70 2.18 9.91
C VAL A 125 0.11 1.79 11.15
N VAL A 126 1.21 1.05 11.00
CA VAL A 126 2.13 0.80 12.13
C VAL A 126 2.65 2.12 12.69
N HIS A 127 3.14 3.03 11.84
CA HIS A 127 3.63 4.33 12.30
C HIS A 127 2.58 5.15 13.05
N SER A 128 1.34 5.20 12.55
CA SER A 128 0.29 6.04 13.12
C SER A 128 -0.47 5.42 14.28
N ARG A 129 -0.45 4.08 14.43
CA ARG A 129 -1.33 3.34 15.36
C ARG A 129 -0.63 2.27 16.18
N HIS A 130 0.70 2.18 16.19
CA HIS A 130 1.44 1.14 16.92
C HIS A 130 0.97 0.92 18.37
N GLU A 131 0.63 1.98 19.11
CA GLU A 131 0.17 1.90 20.51
C GLU A 131 -1.17 1.15 20.69
N THR A 132 -2.00 1.10 19.66
CA THR A 132 -3.34 0.48 19.72
C THR A 132 -3.52 -0.67 18.73
N LEU A 133 -2.46 -1.07 18.03
CA LEU A 133 -2.53 -2.05 16.93
C LEU A 133 -2.56 -3.51 17.44
N ALA A 134 -2.10 -3.77 18.66
CA ALA A 134 -2.11 -5.11 19.24
C ALA A 134 -3.55 -5.65 19.38
N GLY A 135 -3.75 -6.92 19.02
CA GLY A 135 -5.05 -7.59 19.00
C GLY A 135 -5.93 -7.26 17.79
N GLN A 136 -5.48 -6.38 16.90
CA GLN A 136 -6.27 -5.94 15.76
C GLN A 136 -6.05 -6.77 14.50
N ARG A 137 -7.11 -6.92 13.70
CA ARG A 137 -7.06 -7.55 12.38
C ARG A 137 -6.77 -6.53 11.29
N ILE A 138 -5.71 -6.79 10.52
CA ILE A 138 -5.42 -6.03 9.30
C ILE A 138 -5.71 -6.90 8.08
N VAL A 139 -6.66 -6.49 7.24
CA VAL A 139 -6.90 -7.11 5.93
C VAL A 139 -6.03 -6.43 4.88
N MET A 140 -5.39 -7.23 4.04
CA MET A 140 -4.41 -6.82 3.04
C MET A 140 -4.91 -7.21 1.65
N PHE A 141 -4.93 -6.28 0.69
CA PHE A 141 -5.21 -6.57 -0.72
C PHE A 141 -4.04 -6.22 -1.62
N SER A 142 -3.38 -7.26 -2.15
CA SER A 142 -2.30 -7.14 -3.13
C SER A 142 -2.82 -7.31 -4.56
N TYR A 143 -2.34 -6.49 -5.47
CA TYR A 143 -2.70 -6.51 -6.89
C TYR A 143 -1.48 -6.26 -7.78
N GLY A 144 -1.35 -7.04 -8.84
CA GLY A 144 -0.43 -6.82 -9.96
C GLY A 144 -1.13 -7.03 -11.30
N SER A 145 -0.93 -6.12 -12.24
CA SER A 145 -1.53 -6.19 -13.59
C SER A 145 -1.03 -7.40 -14.37
N GLY A 146 -1.91 -8.05 -15.15
CA GLY A 146 -1.62 -9.28 -15.90
C GLY A 146 -2.67 -10.39 -15.85
N LEU A 147 -3.29 -10.78 -14.74
CA LEU A 147 -3.26 -10.24 -13.38
C LEU A 147 -3.03 -11.33 -12.33
N THR A 148 -2.42 -10.94 -11.21
CA THR A 148 -2.28 -11.75 -10.01
C THR A 148 -2.68 -10.92 -8.79
N SER A 149 -3.56 -11.45 -7.95
CA SER A 149 -4.07 -10.73 -6.78
C SER A 149 -4.35 -11.68 -5.63
N THR A 150 -4.24 -11.17 -4.42
CA THR A 150 -4.53 -11.94 -3.21
C THR A 150 -5.06 -11.02 -2.13
N MET A 151 -6.11 -11.46 -1.45
CA MET A 151 -6.53 -10.89 -0.18
C MET A 151 -6.18 -11.86 0.95
N PHE A 152 -5.54 -11.33 1.98
CA PHE A 152 -5.11 -12.07 3.16
C PHE A 152 -5.22 -11.17 4.39
N SER A 153 -5.04 -11.71 5.59
CA SER A 153 -5.12 -10.92 6.82
C SER A 153 -4.02 -11.28 7.80
N PHE A 154 -3.73 -10.33 8.68
CA PHE A 154 -2.87 -10.51 9.84
C PHE A 154 -3.68 -10.32 11.11
N MET A 155 -3.33 -11.08 12.14
CA MET A 155 -3.66 -10.75 13.51
C MET A 155 -2.41 -10.19 14.17
N ILE A 156 -2.50 -8.95 14.64
CA ILE A 156 -1.33 -8.23 15.15
C ILE A 156 -1.16 -8.54 16.63
N ASN A 157 0.07 -8.85 17.02
CA ASN A 157 0.47 -9.03 18.42
C ASN A 157 1.48 -7.94 18.78
N GLU A 158 1.54 -7.58 20.06
CA GLU A 158 2.49 -6.57 20.57
C GLU A 158 3.96 -6.95 20.28
N GLY A 159 4.26 -8.25 20.39
CA GLY A 159 5.62 -8.78 20.25
C GLY A 159 6.52 -8.42 21.44
N HIS A 160 7.80 -8.74 21.31
CA HIS A 160 8.84 -8.40 22.28
C HIS A 160 10.04 -7.82 21.54
N HIS A 161 10.80 -6.94 22.19
CA HIS A 161 12.03 -6.39 21.60
C HIS A 161 12.98 -7.51 21.13
N PRO A 162 13.57 -7.42 19.92
CA PRO A 162 13.55 -6.29 18.99
C PRO A 162 12.34 -6.25 18.03
N PHE A 163 11.42 -7.20 18.10
CA PHE A 163 10.27 -7.35 17.20
C PHE A 163 8.95 -6.86 17.82
N SER A 164 8.99 -5.78 18.63
CA SER A 164 7.78 -5.14 19.14
C SER A 164 7.26 -4.05 18.21
N LEU A 165 5.96 -3.76 18.27
CA LEU A 165 5.33 -2.72 17.44
C LEU A 165 5.97 -1.34 17.61
N LEU A 166 6.23 -0.95 18.86
CA LEU A 166 6.93 0.29 19.17
C LEU A 166 8.34 0.33 18.56
N ASN A 167 9.11 -0.76 18.67
CA ASN A 167 10.45 -0.79 18.10
C ASN A 167 10.43 -0.72 16.57
N ILE A 168 9.49 -1.43 15.92
CA ILE A 168 9.31 -1.35 14.47
C ILE A 168 8.99 0.09 14.06
N ALA A 169 8.05 0.77 14.73
CA ALA A 169 7.69 2.15 14.44
C ALA A 169 8.88 3.11 14.60
N ASN A 170 9.67 2.94 15.67
CA ASN A 170 10.86 3.74 15.95
C ASN A 170 11.96 3.53 14.90
N ILE A 171 12.25 2.29 14.52
CA ILE A 171 13.27 1.96 13.51
C ILE A 171 12.85 2.42 12.11
N LEU A 172 11.56 2.34 11.78
CA LEU A 172 11.04 2.85 10.52
C LEU A 172 11.23 4.37 10.40
N ASP A 173 11.09 5.11 11.50
CA ASP A 173 11.32 6.56 11.61
C ASP A 173 10.76 7.38 10.43
N ILE A 174 9.50 7.08 10.08
CA ILE A 174 8.86 7.55 8.85
C ILE A 174 8.77 9.08 8.84
N SER A 175 8.41 9.67 9.97
CA SER A 175 8.27 11.12 10.11
C SER A 175 9.59 11.85 9.84
N LYS A 176 10.72 11.35 10.36
CA LYS A 176 12.04 11.95 10.08
C LYS A 176 12.43 11.78 8.63
N LYS A 177 12.26 10.58 8.06
CA LYS A 177 12.58 10.30 6.64
C LYS A 177 11.78 11.18 5.69
N LEU A 178 10.49 11.40 5.94
CA LEU A 178 9.66 12.27 5.12
C LEU A 178 10.05 13.75 5.23
N LYS A 179 10.47 14.21 6.41
CA LYS A 179 10.95 15.59 6.64
C LYS A 179 12.33 15.86 6.03
N ALA A 180 13.20 14.84 5.96
CA ALA A 180 14.54 14.94 5.40
C ALA A 180 14.58 14.93 3.85
N ARG A 181 13.42 14.89 3.19
CA ARG A 181 13.35 14.92 1.71
C ARG A 181 13.73 16.29 1.17
N HIS A 182 14.20 16.27 -0.08
CA HIS A 182 14.51 17.48 -0.83
C HIS A 182 13.41 17.75 -1.85
N VAL A 183 12.81 18.94 -1.78
CA VAL A 183 11.85 19.40 -2.78
C VAL A 183 12.62 19.88 -4.00
N VAL A 184 12.23 19.42 -5.18
CA VAL A 184 12.82 19.81 -6.46
C VAL A 184 11.78 20.51 -7.35
N PRO A 185 12.15 21.54 -8.12
CA PRO A 185 11.25 22.13 -9.11
C PRO A 185 10.81 21.11 -10.17
N PRO A 186 9.58 21.22 -10.71
CA PRO A 186 9.08 20.31 -11.75
C PRO A 186 10.02 20.19 -12.96
N GLU A 187 10.68 21.27 -13.35
CA GLU A 187 11.61 21.30 -14.50
C GLU A 187 12.79 20.37 -14.27
N LYS A 188 13.37 20.40 -13.06
CA LYS A 188 14.48 19.52 -12.65
C LYS A 188 14.03 18.06 -12.58
N PHE A 189 12.80 17.80 -12.13
CA PHE A 189 12.23 16.46 -12.16
C PHE A 189 12.07 15.93 -13.59
N VAL A 190 11.59 16.75 -14.53
CA VAL A 190 11.46 16.38 -15.95
C VAL A 190 12.82 16.14 -16.60
N GLU A 191 13.83 16.98 -16.30
CA GLU A 191 15.21 16.74 -16.73
C GLU A 191 15.74 15.38 -16.22
N ALA A 192 15.50 15.06 -14.95
CA ALA A 192 15.89 13.78 -14.38
C ALA A 192 15.18 12.59 -15.05
N LEU A 193 13.88 12.71 -15.37
CA LEU A 193 13.15 11.67 -16.11
C LEU A 193 13.76 11.42 -17.50
N LYS A 194 14.07 12.48 -18.25
CA LYS A 194 14.74 12.37 -19.55
C LYS A 194 16.10 11.70 -19.43
N LEU A 195 16.89 12.04 -18.40
CA LEU A 195 18.16 11.38 -18.14
C LEU A 195 17.94 9.88 -17.86
N MET A 196 16.98 9.52 -17.02
CA MET A 196 16.69 8.12 -16.68
C MET A 196 16.23 7.30 -17.88
N GLU A 197 15.48 7.89 -18.82
CA GLU A 197 15.12 7.27 -20.09
C GLU A 197 16.37 6.90 -20.91
N HIS A 198 17.35 7.80 -21.03
CA HIS A 198 18.61 7.52 -21.72
C HIS A 198 19.45 6.44 -21.01
N ARG A 199 19.35 6.33 -19.68
CA ARG A 199 20.09 5.32 -18.90
C ARG A 199 19.42 3.94 -18.92
N TYR A 200 18.13 3.86 -19.23
CA TYR A 200 17.41 2.60 -19.23
C TYR A 200 17.91 1.69 -20.37
N GLY A 201 18.48 0.53 -20.00
CA GLY A 201 19.04 -0.42 -20.96
C GLY A 201 20.37 0.02 -21.58
N ALA A 202 20.97 1.12 -21.16
CA ALA A 202 22.27 1.58 -21.61
C ALA A 202 23.44 0.86 -20.89
N ARG A 203 24.63 0.98 -21.47
CA ARG A 203 25.91 0.48 -20.93
C ARG A 203 27.02 1.50 -21.18
N ASP A 204 28.19 1.23 -20.60
CA ASP A 204 29.42 2.01 -20.78
C ASP A 204 29.26 3.49 -20.40
N PHE A 205 28.81 3.74 -19.17
CA PHE A 205 28.67 5.10 -18.65
C PHE A 205 29.02 5.20 -17.16
N VAL A 206 29.49 6.38 -16.77
CA VAL A 206 29.70 6.79 -15.37
C VAL A 206 28.60 7.79 -14.98
N THR A 207 28.08 7.68 -13.76
CA THR A 207 27.13 8.66 -13.22
C THR A 207 27.85 9.94 -12.80
N ASN A 208 27.12 11.01 -12.48
CA ASN A 208 27.75 12.23 -11.93
C ASN A 208 28.29 12.04 -10.50
N GLN A 209 27.94 10.92 -9.85
CA GLN A 209 28.32 10.56 -8.49
C GLN A 209 28.03 11.65 -7.45
N ASP A 210 27.06 12.53 -7.72
CA ASP A 210 26.61 13.52 -6.75
C ASP A 210 25.79 12.84 -5.66
N THR A 211 26.38 12.75 -4.47
CA THR A 211 25.77 12.14 -3.29
C THR A 211 25.28 13.18 -2.29
N SER A 212 25.34 14.48 -2.61
CA SER A 212 25.04 15.58 -1.68
C SER A 212 23.66 15.43 -1.00
N LEU A 213 22.65 15.01 -1.77
CA LEU A 213 21.27 14.81 -1.32
C LEU A 213 20.96 13.44 -0.69
N LEU A 214 21.90 12.48 -0.74
CA LEU A 214 21.69 11.17 -0.15
C LEU A 214 21.94 11.22 1.36
N SER A 215 21.24 10.39 2.14
CA SER A 215 21.62 10.17 3.55
C SER A 215 22.88 9.31 3.64
N ALA A 216 23.62 9.40 4.75
CA ALA A 216 24.74 8.50 5.02
C ALA A 216 24.26 7.03 5.06
N GLY A 217 25.07 6.11 4.54
CA GLY A 217 24.72 4.69 4.40
C GLY A 217 23.88 4.35 3.17
N THR A 218 23.47 5.34 2.36
CA THR A 218 22.73 5.06 1.12
C THR A 218 23.66 4.51 0.04
N TYR A 219 23.28 3.37 -0.52
CA TYR A 219 23.91 2.79 -1.71
C TYR A 219 23.53 3.58 -2.96
N TYR A 220 24.48 3.82 -3.86
CA TYR A 220 24.25 4.50 -5.15
C TYR A 220 25.03 3.85 -6.29
N LEU A 221 24.53 4.01 -7.51
CA LEU A 221 25.16 3.48 -8.73
C LEU A 221 26.31 4.41 -9.17
N THR A 222 27.53 3.89 -9.29
CA THR A 222 28.69 4.66 -9.77
C THR A 222 28.81 4.59 -11.28
N HIS A 223 28.77 3.40 -11.86
CA HIS A 223 28.88 3.20 -13.29
C HIS A 223 28.27 1.88 -13.75
N VAL A 224 28.05 1.80 -15.07
CA VAL A 224 27.70 0.57 -15.79
C VAL A 224 28.73 0.38 -16.89
N ASP A 225 29.43 -0.74 -16.91
CA ASP A 225 30.48 -0.97 -17.90
C ASP A 225 29.96 -1.47 -19.25
N SER A 226 30.86 -1.70 -20.21
CA SER A 226 30.55 -2.19 -21.56
C SER A 226 29.87 -3.58 -21.62
N LYS A 227 29.88 -4.32 -20.50
CA LYS A 227 29.22 -5.63 -20.33
C LYS A 227 27.95 -5.54 -19.48
N TYR A 228 27.40 -4.35 -19.29
CA TYR A 228 26.21 -4.09 -18.46
C TYR A 228 26.37 -4.40 -16.97
N ARG A 229 27.61 -4.63 -16.49
CA ARG A 229 27.86 -4.86 -15.06
C ARG A 229 27.71 -3.55 -14.32
N ARG A 230 26.97 -3.58 -13.21
CA ARG A 230 26.65 -2.41 -12.39
C ARG A 230 27.54 -2.39 -11.16
N PHE A 231 28.11 -1.23 -10.86
CA PHE A 231 28.97 -1.03 -9.72
C PHE A 231 28.34 0.00 -8.78
N TYR A 232 28.41 -0.29 -7.49
CA TYR A 232 27.75 0.50 -6.45
C TYR A 232 28.76 0.90 -5.38
N ASP A 233 28.48 2.02 -4.74
CA ASP A 233 29.22 2.52 -3.59
C ASP A 233 28.23 3.03 -2.52
N VAL A 234 28.71 3.37 -1.34
CA VAL A 234 27.90 3.80 -0.18
C VAL A 234 28.32 5.20 0.24
N LYS A 235 27.37 6.10 0.47
CA LYS A 235 27.68 7.44 0.99
C LYS A 235 28.19 7.37 2.44
N GLY A 236 29.39 7.90 2.68
CA GLY A 236 30.00 8.03 4.01
C GLY A 236 31.15 7.06 4.23
N ASP A 237 31.93 7.25 5.31
CA ASP A 237 33.14 6.48 5.56
C ASP A 237 32.84 4.97 5.66
N GLY A 238 33.48 4.21 4.78
CA GLY A 238 33.28 2.78 4.63
C GLY A 238 33.54 2.01 5.92
N VAL A 239 32.47 1.60 6.58
CA VAL A 239 32.43 0.25 7.16
C VAL A 239 31.72 -0.60 6.13
N ALA A 240 32.49 -1.08 5.15
CA ALA A 240 32.14 -2.29 4.44
C ALA A 240 32.15 -3.43 5.46
N THR A 241 31.11 -3.55 6.30
CA THR A 241 30.71 -4.87 6.75
C THR A 241 30.33 -5.59 5.48
N ALA A 242 31.25 -6.41 4.98
CA ALA A 242 30.96 -7.45 4.03
C ALA A 242 29.76 -8.21 4.60
N MET A 243 28.56 -7.91 4.11
CA MET A 243 27.44 -8.80 4.33
C MET A 243 27.79 -10.03 3.50
N SER A 244 28.35 -11.04 4.18
CA SER A 244 28.40 -12.37 3.61
C SER A 244 26.99 -12.70 3.16
N ASN A 245 26.79 -12.93 1.87
CA ASN A 245 25.56 -13.51 1.37
C ASN A 245 25.34 -14.79 2.17
N GLY A 246 24.37 -14.77 3.09
CA GLY A 246 23.89 -15.96 3.75
C GLY A 246 23.28 -16.86 2.68
N HIS A 247 24.03 -17.88 2.28
CA HIS A 247 23.47 -19.11 1.75
C HIS A 247 23.10 -20.00 2.91
#